data_AF-M4MB40-F1
#
_entry.id   AF-M4MB40-F1
#
_cell.length_a   1.000
_cell.length_b   1.000
_cell.length_c   1.000
_cell.angle_alpha   90.00
_cell.angle_beta   90.00
_cell.angle_gamma   90.00
#
_symmetry.space_group_name_H-M   'P 1'
#
loop_
_entity.id
_entity.type
_entity.pdbx_description
1 polymer ?
#
loop_
_entity_poly.entity_id
_entity_poly.type
_entity_poly.pdbx_seq_one_letter_code
_entity_poly.pdbx_strand_id
1 'polypeptide(L)'
;MLSNDWDAVYTNNFANRSSLRRLKSVRTRQVFDTSGSGKNSWFEQRMAEPDVVLSDFCSVVGTETFDENYERTWLRNVFTEGFGVTGVCEDVE
;
A
#
# COMPACT_ATOMS: atom_id res chain seq x y z
N MET A 1 -12.75 -12.03 1.04
CA MET A 1 -11.48 -12.63 0.58
C MET A 1 -10.78 -11.57 -0.25
N LEU A 2 -9.72 -10.93 0.27
CA LEU A 2 -8.62 -10.25 -0.45
C LEU A 2 -7.92 -9.24 0.48
N SER A 3 -6.82 -9.69 1.07
CA SER A 3 -5.59 -8.94 1.30
C SER A 3 -4.60 -10.00 1.82
N ASN A 4 -4.10 -10.78 0.85
CA ASN A 4 -3.03 -11.73 1.11
C ASN A 4 -1.75 -10.94 0.89
N ASP A 5 -0.95 -10.88 1.95
CA ASP A 5 0.43 -10.41 1.99
C ASP A 5 1.12 -10.44 0.61
N TRP A 6 1.85 -9.37 0.24
CA TRP A 6 2.67 -9.33 -0.97
C TRP A 6 3.54 -10.58 -1.10
N ASP A 7 4.12 -11.06 0.01
CA ASP A 7 4.90 -12.28 0.00
C ASP A 7 4.04 -13.49 -0.34
N ALA A 8 2.83 -13.59 0.18
CA ALA A 8 1.91 -14.66 -0.19
C ALA A 8 1.51 -14.59 -1.68
N VAL A 9 1.23 -13.40 -2.21
CA VAL A 9 0.89 -13.20 -3.64
C VAL A 9 2.06 -13.54 -4.55
N TYR A 10 3.27 -13.14 -4.15
CA TYR A 10 4.48 -13.29 -4.94
C TYR A 10 5.08 -14.70 -4.84
N THR A 11 4.98 -15.38 -3.69
CA THR A 11 5.67 -16.67 -3.44
C THR A 11 4.75 -17.88 -3.54
N ASN A 12 3.51 -17.82 -3.05
CA ASN A 12 2.67 -19.00 -2.91
C ASN A 12 2.07 -19.49 -4.23
N ASN A 13 2.11 -18.67 -5.29
CA ASN A 13 1.63 -19.06 -6.61
C ASN A 13 2.76 -18.89 -7.64
N PHE A 14 3.36 -20.01 -8.06
CA PHE A 14 4.47 -20.04 -9.01
C PHE A 14 4.11 -19.39 -10.36
N ALA A 15 2.85 -19.49 -10.79
CA ALA A 15 2.34 -18.82 -11.97
C ALA A 15 2.33 -17.29 -11.79
N ASN A 16 1.97 -16.80 -10.60
CA ASN A 16 2.07 -15.38 -10.26
C ASN A 16 3.53 -14.94 -10.26
N ARG A 17 4.42 -15.65 -9.56
CA ARG A 17 5.83 -15.28 -9.44
C ARG A 17 6.51 -15.11 -10.79
N SER A 18 6.34 -16.09 -11.69
CA SER A 18 6.96 -16.06 -13.02
C SER A 18 6.46 -14.90 -13.87
N SER A 19 5.19 -14.52 -13.73
CA SER A 19 4.58 -13.40 -14.45
C SER A 19 4.91 -12.04 -13.85
N LEU A 20 4.79 -11.90 -12.52
CA LEU A 20 5.05 -10.68 -11.78
C LEU A 20 6.52 -10.26 -11.87
N ARG A 21 7.47 -11.21 -11.85
CA ARG A 21 8.91 -10.89 -11.97
C ARG A 21 9.28 -10.20 -13.28
N ARG A 22 8.46 -10.32 -14.34
CA ARG A 22 8.70 -9.63 -15.62
C ARG A 22 8.28 -8.16 -15.57
N LEU A 23 7.42 -7.77 -14.64
CA LEU A 23 6.93 -6.40 -14.53
C LEU A 23 8.05 -5.46 -14.08
N LYS A 24 8.11 -4.28 -14.72
CA LYS A 24 9.10 -3.24 -14.39
C LYS A 24 8.99 -2.85 -12.91
N SER A 25 7.78 -2.61 -12.42
CA SER A 25 7.49 -2.27 -11.01
C SER A 25 8.11 -3.25 -10.02
N VAL A 26 7.98 -4.55 -10.27
CA VAL A 26 8.55 -5.60 -9.41
C VAL A 26 10.08 -5.59 -9.47
N ARG A 27 10.65 -5.45 -10.67
CA ARG A 27 12.12 -5.40 -10.86
C ARG A 27 12.75 -4.16 -10.24
N THR A 28 12.05 -3.03 -10.24
CA THR A 28 12.53 -1.75 -9.67
C THR A 28 12.06 -1.53 -8.24
N ARG A 29 11.41 -2.51 -7.60
CA ARG A 29 10.89 -2.42 -6.23
C ARG A 29 9.93 -1.25 -6.01
N GLN A 30 9.11 -0.97 -7.01
CA GLN A 30 8.08 0.06 -7.03
C GLN A 30 6.70 -0.61 -7.07
N VAL A 31 6.40 -1.38 -6.02
CA VAL A 31 5.10 -2.05 -5.85
C VAL A 31 4.50 -1.53 -4.56
N PHE A 32 3.23 -1.09 -4.65
CA PHE A 32 2.54 -0.42 -3.57
C PHE A 32 1.22 -1.12 -3.26
N ASP A 33 0.88 -1.21 -1.98
CA ASP A 33 -0.41 -1.69 -1.49
C ASP A 33 -0.98 -0.73 -0.44
N THR A 34 -2.18 -1.01 0.06
CA THR A 34 -2.83 -0.15 1.08
C THR A 34 -2.60 -0.65 2.51
N SER A 35 -1.85 -1.73 2.70
CA SER A 35 -1.78 -2.44 3.98
C SER A 35 -0.93 -1.72 5.05
N GLY A 36 -0.36 -0.56 4.70
CA GLY A 36 0.34 0.35 5.61
C GLY A 36 -0.55 0.93 6.72
N SER A 37 -1.88 0.87 6.57
CA SER A 37 -2.85 1.23 7.63
C SER A 37 -3.56 0.01 8.25
N GLY A 38 -3.02 -1.20 8.02
CA GLY A 38 -3.60 -2.46 8.48
C GLY A 38 -4.08 -3.34 7.33
N LYS A 39 -4.20 -4.66 7.59
CA LYS A 39 -4.46 -5.68 6.58
C LYS A 39 -5.74 -5.44 5.77
N ASN A 40 -6.75 -4.83 6.39
CA ASN A 40 -8.06 -4.57 5.81
C ASN A 40 -8.31 -3.09 5.55
N SER A 41 -7.28 -2.23 5.56
CA SER A 41 -7.40 -0.77 5.45
C SER A 41 -8.39 -0.29 4.38
N TRP A 42 -8.33 -0.85 3.17
CA TRP A 42 -9.24 -0.50 2.07
C TRP A 42 -10.72 -0.82 2.36
N PHE A 43 -11.00 -1.87 3.14
CA PHE A 43 -12.36 -2.34 3.44
C PHE A 43 -12.88 -1.87 4.81
N GLU A 44 -11.98 -1.56 5.75
CA GLU A 44 -12.31 -1.20 7.12
C GLU A 44 -12.19 0.30 7.41
N GLN A 45 -11.47 1.09 6.59
CA GLN A 45 -11.50 2.54 6.72
C GLN A 45 -12.76 3.09 6.05
N ARG A 46 -13.57 3.77 6.87
CA ARG A 46 -14.90 4.28 6.51
C ARG A 46 -14.84 5.37 5.42
N MET A 47 -13.68 6.04 5.25
CA MET A 47 -13.43 7.02 4.21
C MET A 47 -11.94 7.03 3.87
N ALA A 48 -11.58 6.62 2.65
CA ALA A 48 -10.30 7.03 2.08
C ALA A 48 -10.44 8.51 1.70
N GLU A 49 -9.61 9.37 2.26
CA GLU A 49 -9.58 10.79 1.91
C GLU A 49 -9.03 10.93 0.47
N PRO A 50 -9.83 11.34 -0.53
CA PRO A 50 -9.43 11.23 -1.93
C PRO A 50 -8.20 12.07 -2.29
N ASP A 51 -8.02 13.20 -1.62
CA ASP A 51 -6.87 14.09 -1.69
C ASP A 51 -5.60 13.43 -1.13
N VAL A 52 -5.69 12.70 -0.02
CA VAL A 52 -4.57 11.91 0.54
C VAL A 52 -4.18 10.80 -0.44
N VAL A 53 -5.15 10.04 -0.95
CA VAL A 53 -4.89 8.97 -1.94
C VAL A 53 -4.25 9.54 -3.21
N LEU A 54 -4.74 10.69 -3.68
CA LEU A 54 -4.19 11.37 -4.85
C LEU A 54 -2.77 11.88 -4.60
N SER A 55 -2.51 12.46 -3.43
CA SER A 55 -1.18 12.92 -3.02
C SER A 55 -0.17 11.78 -2.97
N ASP A 56 -0.56 10.65 -2.39
CA ASP A 56 0.24 9.42 -2.40
C ASP A 56 0.55 8.95 -3.81
N PHE A 57 -0.46 8.91 -4.68
CA PHE A 57 -0.28 8.53 -6.07
C PHE A 57 0.70 9.48 -6.78
N CYS A 58 0.55 10.80 -6.59
CA CYS A 58 1.43 11.80 -7.15
C CYS A 58 2.89 11.61 -6.70
N SER A 59 3.10 11.39 -5.40
CA SER A 59 4.40 11.07 -4.82
C SER A 59 5.03 9.83 -5.45
N VAL A 60 4.26 8.75 -5.66
CA VAL A 60 4.74 7.49 -6.25
C VAL A 60 5.15 7.66 -7.71
N VAL A 61 4.38 8.40 -8.51
CA VAL A 61 4.68 8.57 -9.95
C VAL A 61 5.73 9.66 -10.22
N GLY A 62 6.17 10.37 -9.19
CA GLY A 62 7.18 11.43 -9.29
C GLY A 62 6.65 12.71 -9.94
N THR A 63 5.38 13.04 -9.70
CA THR A 63 4.79 14.35 -10.04
C THR A 63 4.66 15.19 -8.77
N GLU A 64 4.37 16.49 -8.93
CA GLU A 64 4.16 17.38 -7.80
C GLU A 64 3.02 16.88 -6.90
N THR A 65 3.32 16.80 -5.62
CA THR A 65 2.35 16.66 -4.52
C THR A 65 1.81 18.04 -4.16
N PHE A 66 0.69 18.09 -3.46
CA PHE A 66 0.14 19.38 -3.00
C PHE A 66 1.02 20.06 -1.93
N ASP A 67 1.92 19.30 -1.31
CA ASP A 67 2.88 19.74 -0.29
C ASP A 67 4.29 19.18 -0.61
N GLU A 68 5.31 20.03 -0.55
CA GLU A 68 6.72 19.67 -0.76
C GLU A 68 7.27 18.73 0.32
N ASN A 69 6.66 18.72 1.51
CA ASN A 69 7.00 17.84 2.63
C ASN A 69 6.01 16.67 2.79
N TYR A 70 5.26 16.35 1.74
CA TYR A 70 4.23 15.31 1.81
C TYR A 70 4.83 13.92 2.10
N GLU A 71 4.39 13.33 3.22
CA GLU A 71 4.70 11.94 3.56
C GLU A 71 3.54 11.01 3.20
N ARG A 72 3.86 9.95 2.44
CA ARG A 72 2.87 8.96 2.02
C ARG A 72 2.26 8.26 3.21
N THR A 73 0.93 8.21 3.26
CA THR A 73 0.18 7.65 4.39
C THR A 73 -0.70 6.46 3.98
N TRP A 74 -1.10 6.37 2.71
CA TRP A 74 -2.06 5.39 2.21
C TRP A 74 -1.40 4.23 1.46
N LEU A 75 -0.59 4.55 0.45
CA LEU A 75 0.16 3.64 -0.39
C LEU A 75 1.50 3.31 0.26
N ARG A 76 1.64 2.04 0.64
CA ARG A 76 2.84 1.46 1.22
C ARG A 76 3.68 0.76 0.16
N ASN A 77 4.97 1.03 0.07
CA ASN A 77 5.93 0.24 -0.69
C ASN A 77 6.19 -1.11 0.01
N VAL A 78 5.80 -2.20 -0.65
CA VAL A 78 5.87 -3.56 -0.09
C VAL A 78 7.30 -4.07 0.16
N PHE A 79 8.33 -3.40 -0.38
CA PHE A 79 9.73 -3.78 -0.21
C PHE A 79 10.47 -2.96 0.85
N THR A 80 10.00 -1.76 1.18
CA THR A 80 10.72 -0.82 2.05
C THR A 80 9.95 -0.42 3.30
N GLU A 81 8.63 -0.63 3.33
CA GLU A 81 7.75 -0.18 4.41
C GLU A 81 7.03 -1.38 5.06
N GLY A 82 6.90 -1.35 6.39
CA GLY A 82 6.27 -2.41 7.18
C GLY A 82 4.75 -2.38 7.12
N PHE A 83 4.09 -3.45 7.59
CA PHE A 83 2.62 -3.45 7.71
C PHE A 83 2.17 -2.43 8.74
N GLY A 84 1.03 -1.79 8.46
CA GLY A 84 0.32 -1.03 9.47
C GLY A 84 -0.31 -1.94 10.50
N VAL A 85 -0.47 -1.40 11.71
CA VAL A 85 -1.39 -1.95 12.69
C VAL A 85 -2.71 -1.22 12.55
N THR A 86 -3.81 -1.96 12.50
CA THR A 86 -5.14 -1.36 12.65
C THR A 86 -5.21 -0.73 14.05
N GLY A 87 -5.63 0.53 14.13
CA GLY A 87 -5.88 1.17 15.42
C GLY A 87 -6.89 0.36 16.22
N VAL A 88 -6.64 0.22 17.53
CA VAL A 88 -7.62 -0.36 18.45
C VAL A 88 -8.68 0.72 18.68
N CYS A 89 -9.94 0.44 18.37
CA CYS A 89 -11.04 1.27 18.84
C CYS A 89 -11.17 1.03 20.34
N GLU A 90 -10.63 1.94 21.14
CA GLU A 90 -10.91 1.98 22.58
C GLU A 90 -12.14 2.88 22.78
N ASP A 91 -13.19 2.31 23.38
CA ASP A 91 -14.35 3.09 23.80
C ASP A 91 -13.87 4.09 24.86
N VAL A 92 -14.07 5.38 24.60
CA VAL A 92 -13.77 6.44 25.56
C VAL A 92 -14.87 6.41 26.62
N GLU A 93 -14.51 6.11 27.88
CA GLU A 93 -15.42 6.24 29.03
C GLU A 93 -15.87 7.69 29.27
#